data_AF-A0A7C6WJK8-F1
#
_entry.id   AF-A0A7C6WJK8-F1
#
_cell.length_a   1.000
_cell.length_b   1.000
_cell.length_c   1.000
_cell.angle_alpha   90.00
_cell.angle_beta   90.00
_cell.angle_gamma   90.00
#
_symmetry.space_group_name_H-M   'P 1'
#
loop_
_entity.id
_entity.type
_entity.pdbx_description
1 polymer ?
#
loop_
_entity_poly.entity_id
_entity_poly.type
_entity_poly.pdbx_seq_one_letter_code
_entity_poly.pdbx_strand_id
1 'polypeptide(L)'
;MDYYLLNITFFLIALTTFCVTLFPRFNSIKIDRIASGLLFLAFLLMIAFRPTTVRDTIPYMNLFNSMDSYQFTLGLSRNISNVSRMEVGFINLCKLSSLISSSYRIFFFIVAFLSVGVGTIATLLISVSWQDDCKAKYRILPALLLYISYYGFLDSGIALRAGIAISFCLLSYAMLVHNRYVFSLLAYLLAFSFHNSVLVFLIVILIYLIIPAMNIKTYRILALTILGLYFFRFFDLFQVFIIQIARFLANHISVL
;
A
#
# COMPACT_ATOMS: atom_id res chain seq x y z
N MET A 1 6.60 18.28 4.69
CA MET A 1 6.40 17.75 3.33
C MET A 1 4.92 17.86 3.04
N ASP A 2 4.50 18.66 2.07
CA ASP A 2 3.06 18.87 1.85
C ASP A 2 2.39 17.67 1.18
N TYR A 3 1.08 17.51 1.39
CA TYR A 3 0.28 16.46 0.74
C TYR A 3 0.47 16.44 -0.78
N TYR A 4 0.63 17.61 -1.40
CA TYR A 4 0.92 17.76 -2.83
C TYR A 4 2.31 17.27 -3.21
N LEU A 5 3.32 17.58 -2.40
CA LEU A 5 4.69 17.10 -2.63
C LEU A 5 4.74 15.58 -2.54
N LEU A 6 3.99 14.99 -1.61
CA LEU A 6 3.81 13.54 -1.50
C LEU A 6 3.22 12.94 -2.79
N ASN A 7 2.13 13.52 -3.30
CA ASN A 7 1.51 13.08 -4.56
C ASN A 7 2.41 13.27 -5.79
N ILE A 8 3.20 14.35 -5.85
CA ILE A 8 4.15 14.59 -6.94
C ILE A 8 5.28 13.56 -6.89
N THR A 9 5.84 13.28 -5.71
CA THR A 9 6.83 12.22 -5.54
C THR A 9 6.26 10.86 -5.95
N PHE A 10 4.99 10.59 -5.61
CA PHE A 10 4.30 9.36 -6.04
C PHE A 10 4.15 9.26 -7.55
N PHE A 11 3.73 10.35 -8.22
CA PHE A 11 3.63 10.41 -9.67
C PHE A 11 4.98 10.18 -10.35
N LEU A 12 6.05 10.80 -9.84
CA LEU A 12 7.39 10.63 -10.38
C LEU A 12 7.92 9.21 -10.19
N ILE A 13 7.61 8.55 -9.07
CA ILE A 13 7.91 7.13 -8.88
C ILE A 13 7.13 6.27 -9.87
N ALA A 14 5.83 6.51 -10.06
CA ALA A 14 4.99 5.78 -11.03
C ALA A 14 5.40 6.03 -12.50
N LEU A 15 5.90 7.22 -12.83
CA LEU A 15 6.41 7.54 -14.16
C LEU A 15 7.77 6.88 -14.42
N THR A 16 8.70 6.95 -13.45
CA THR A 16 9.99 6.25 -13.55
C THR A 16 9.80 4.74 -13.60
N THR A 17 8.83 4.19 -12.86
CA THR A 17 8.33 2.81 -12.97
C THR A 17 7.98 2.44 -14.41
N PHE A 18 7.10 3.23 -15.03
CA PHE A 18 6.62 3.01 -16.40
C PHE A 18 7.80 3.01 -17.40
N CYS A 19 8.71 3.97 -17.26
CA CYS A 19 9.91 4.05 -18.07
C CYS A 19 10.82 2.81 -17.89
N VAL A 20 11.12 2.39 -16.65
CA VAL A 20 11.99 1.23 -16.39
C VAL A 20 11.37 -0.06 -16.94
N THR A 21 10.05 -0.21 -16.87
CA THR A 21 9.37 -1.39 -17.44
C THR A 21 9.36 -1.42 -18.97
N LEU A 22 9.41 -0.27 -19.64
CA LEU A 22 9.37 -0.16 -21.11
C LEU A 22 10.75 -0.21 -21.77
N PHE A 23 11.83 0.11 -21.05
CA PHE A 23 13.18 0.14 -21.61
C PHE A 23 13.98 -1.12 -21.25
N PRO A 24 14.05 -2.14 -22.14
CA PRO A 24 14.78 -3.39 -21.90
C PRO A 24 16.29 -3.19 -21.68
N ARG A 25 16.85 -2.00 -21.94
CA ARG A 25 18.26 -1.66 -21.64
C ARG A 25 18.59 -1.65 -20.13
N PHE A 26 17.59 -1.57 -19.25
CA PHE A 26 17.79 -1.70 -17.79
C PHE A 26 17.82 -3.17 -17.29
N ASN A 27 17.96 -4.15 -18.19
CA ASN A 27 17.83 -5.60 -17.97
C ASN A 27 18.78 -6.29 -16.98
N SER A 28 19.71 -5.60 -16.32
CA SER A 28 20.64 -6.25 -15.39
C SER A 28 19.98 -6.55 -14.05
N ILE A 29 20.04 -7.81 -13.59
CA ILE A 29 19.55 -8.25 -12.28
C ILE A 29 20.20 -7.44 -11.13
N LYS A 30 21.46 -7.04 -11.31
CA LYS A 30 22.16 -6.23 -10.29
C LYS A 30 21.51 -4.85 -10.16
N ILE A 31 21.14 -4.22 -11.27
CA ILE A 31 20.45 -2.92 -11.30
C ILE A 31 19.05 -3.08 -10.70
N ASP A 32 18.32 -4.14 -11.06
CA ASP A 32 17.00 -4.46 -10.50
C ASP A 32 17.02 -4.52 -8.97
N ARG A 33 17.99 -5.24 -8.39
CA ARG A 33 18.11 -5.38 -6.92
C ARG A 33 18.46 -4.06 -6.24
N ILE A 34 19.40 -3.29 -6.80
CA ILE A 34 19.80 -1.99 -6.25
C ILE A 34 18.62 -1.02 -6.31
N ALA A 35 17.97 -0.90 -7.47
CA ALA A 35 16.82 -0.03 -7.65
C ALA A 35 15.65 -0.45 -6.74
N SER A 36 15.39 -1.74 -6.59
CA SER A 36 14.37 -2.26 -5.67
C SER A 36 14.68 -1.91 -4.23
N GLY A 37 15.93 -2.08 -3.79
CA GLY A 37 16.36 -1.72 -2.43
C GLY A 37 16.21 -0.23 -2.15
N LEU A 38 16.62 0.62 -3.11
CA LEU A 38 16.47 2.07 -3.01
C LEU A 38 15.00 2.49 -2.95
N LEU A 39 14.15 1.91 -3.81
CA LEU A 39 12.73 2.23 -3.82
C LEU A 39 12.02 1.72 -2.55
N PHE A 40 12.36 0.54 -2.08
CA PHE A 40 11.88 0.00 -0.82
C PHE A 40 12.21 0.96 0.33
N LEU A 41 13.48 1.36 0.46
CA LEU A 41 13.92 2.31 1.49
C LEU A 41 13.23 3.67 1.35
N ALA A 42 13.12 4.20 0.13
CA ALA A 42 12.43 5.47 -0.12
C ALA A 42 10.98 5.40 0.35
N PHE A 43 10.27 4.31 0.02
CA PHE A 43 8.89 4.10 0.47
C PHE A 43 8.78 4.08 2.01
N LEU A 44 9.67 3.37 2.70
CA LEU A 44 9.66 3.34 4.17
C LEU A 44 9.84 4.73 4.77
N LEU A 45 10.82 5.48 4.27
CA LEU A 45 11.10 6.84 4.74
C LEU A 45 9.92 7.78 4.46
N MET A 46 9.29 7.67 3.28
CA MET A 46 8.11 8.46 2.95
C MET A 46 6.96 8.22 3.91
N ILE A 47 6.68 6.97 4.27
CA ILE A 47 5.61 6.65 5.23
C ILE A 47 5.99 7.05 6.66
N ALA A 48 7.24 6.79 7.08
CA ALA A 48 7.73 7.17 8.41
C ALA A 48 7.72 8.69 8.65
N PHE A 49 8.01 9.47 7.60
CA PHE A 49 8.05 10.93 7.64
C PHE A 49 6.83 11.62 7.03
N ARG A 50 5.74 10.88 6.78
CA ARG A 50 4.50 11.46 6.24
C ARG A 50 3.98 12.59 7.13
N PRO A 51 3.42 13.67 6.56
CA PRO A 51 2.95 14.81 7.33
C PRO A 51 1.66 14.47 8.10
N THR A 52 1.42 15.21 9.18
CA THR A 52 0.20 15.12 9.99
C THR A 52 -1.06 15.55 9.23
N THR A 53 -0.90 16.27 8.11
CA THR A 53 -1.97 16.66 7.20
C THR A 53 -2.51 15.50 6.36
N VAL A 54 -1.78 14.38 6.23
CA VAL A 54 -2.34 13.18 5.60
C VAL A 54 -3.47 12.64 6.48
N ARG A 55 -4.56 12.24 5.83
CA ARG A 55 -5.71 11.59 6.49
C ARG A 55 -5.25 10.44 7.39
N ASP A 56 -5.93 10.27 8.50
CA ASP A 56 -5.69 9.24 9.54
C ASP A 56 -4.35 9.29 10.28
N THR A 57 -3.37 10.12 9.87
CA THR A 57 -2.08 10.25 10.57
C THR A 57 -2.25 10.65 12.04
N ILE A 58 -3.06 11.68 12.32
CA ILE A 58 -3.31 12.15 13.69
C ILE A 58 -3.95 11.06 14.56
N PRO A 59 -5.04 10.39 14.14
CA PRO A 59 -5.59 9.25 14.88
C PRO A 59 -4.55 8.17 15.22
N TYR A 60 -3.67 7.82 14.27
CA TYR A 60 -2.64 6.81 14.53
C TYR A 60 -1.55 7.29 15.49
N MET A 61 -1.16 8.55 15.39
CA MET A 61 -0.21 9.17 16.32
C MET A 61 -0.79 9.20 17.74
N ASN A 62 -2.05 9.62 17.89
CA ASN A 62 -2.73 9.67 19.18
C ASN A 62 -2.89 8.27 19.78
N LEU A 63 -3.25 7.27 18.95
CA LEU A 63 -3.29 5.88 19.36
C LEU A 63 -1.92 5.46 19.93
N PHE A 64 -0.84 5.66 19.17
CA PHE A 64 0.51 5.31 19.58
C PHE A 64 0.91 5.96 20.90
N ASN A 65 0.66 7.26 21.06
CA ASN A 65 1.01 8.01 22.27
C ASN A 65 0.19 7.58 23.50
N SER A 66 -0.93 6.88 23.30
CA SER A 66 -1.77 6.36 24.39
C SER A 66 -1.48 4.89 24.77
N MET A 67 -0.53 4.23 24.09
CA MET A 67 -0.32 2.78 24.19
C MET A 67 0.07 2.26 25.57
N ASP A 68 0.65 3.08 26.43
CA ASP A 68 1.04 2.66 27.79
C ASP A 68 -0.16 2.15 28.60
N SER A 69 -1.35 2.72 28.34
CA SER A 69 -2.61 2.33 28.99
C SER A 69 -3.29 1.09 28.40
N TYR A 70 -2.80 0.57 27.27
CA TYR A 70 -3.40 -0.56 26.56
C TYR A 70 -2.73 -1.88 26.91
N GLN A 71 -3.57 -2.89 27.14
CA GLN A 71 -3.17 -4.30 27.23
C GLN A 71 -3.27 -4.97 25.86
N PHE A 72 -2.48 -6.02 25.65
CA PHE A 72 -2.68 -6.89 24.49
C PHE A 72 -4.07 -7.52 24.56
N THR A 73 -4.76 -7.50 23.42
CA THR A 73 -6.10 -8.09 23.32
C THR A 73 -6.11 -9.15 22.24
N LEU A 74 -6.70 -10.29 22.54
CA LEU A 74 -6.97 -11.34 21.56
C LEU A 74 -8.38 -11.12 21.02
N GLY A 75 -8.50 -10.87 19.73
CA GLY A 75 -9.77 -10.60 19.09
C GLY A 75 -9.62 -10.16 17.64
N LEU A 76 -10.68 -10.34 16.87
CA LEU A 76 -10.76 -9.89 15.47
C LEU A 76 -11.70 -8.69 15.30
N SER A 77 -12.44 -8.31 16.35
CA SER A 77 -13.35 -7.17 16.32
C SER A 77 -12.61 -5.85 16.51
N ARG A 78 -13.29 -4.74 16.24
CA ARG A 78 -12.79 -3.42 16.65
C ARG A 78 -12.84 -3.30 18.17
N ASN A 79 -11.86 -2.59 18.74
CA ASN A 79 -12.01 -2.11 20.09
C ASN A 79 -13.04 -0.96 20.07
N ILE A 80 -14.13 -1.10 20.83
CA ILE A 80 -15.23 -0.12 20.88
C ILE A 80 -14.96 0.93 21.97
N SER A 81 -13.82 0.86 22.67
CA SER A 81 -13.45 1.88 23.66
C SER A 81 -13.33 3.27 23.02
N ASN A 82 -13.71 4.29 23.80
CA ASN A 82 -13.86 5.68 23.35
C ASN A 82 -12.59 6.32 22.74
N VAL A 83 -11.44 5.69 22.89
CA VAL A 83 -10.13 6.26 22.55
C VAL A 83 -9.68 5.85 21.13
N SER A 84 -10.12 4.71 20.59
CA SER A 84 -9.86 4.40 19.18
C SER A 84 -10.82 3.36 18.59
N ARG A 85 -11.53 3.72 17.51
CA ARG A 85 -12.36 2.79 16.70
C ARG A 85 -11.49 1.97 15.72
N MET A 86 -10.41 1.40 16.22
CA MET A 86 -9.41 0.68 15.41
C MET A 86 -9.51 -0.83 15.64
N GLU A 87 -9.07 -1.60 14.64
CA GLU A 87 -9.05 -3.07 14.68
C GLU A 87 -7.94 -3.58 15.63
N VAL A 88 -8.23 -4.67 16.34
CA VAL A 88 -7.37 -5.22 17.41
C VAL A 88 -5.97 -5.59 16.92
N GLY A 89 -5.83 -6.17 15.72
CA GLY A 89 -4.53 -6.51 15.16
C GLY A 89 -3.64 -5.27 14.96
N PHE A 90 -4.24 -4.16 14.54
CA PHE A 90 -3.51 -2.89 14.39
C PHE A 90 -3.12 -2.28 15.74
N ILE A 91 -3.99 -2.36 16.75
CA ILE A 91 -3.67 -1.93 18.13
C ILE A 91 -2.52 -2.76 18.69
N ASN A 92 -2.55 -4.08 18.54
CA ASN A 92 -1.47 -4.95 19.01
C ASN A 92 -0.14 -4.65 18.30
N LEU A 93 -0.16 -4.39 16.99
CA LEU A 93 1.04 -3.96 16.25
C LEU A 93 1.56 -2.61 16.74
N CYS A 94 0.66 -1.67 17.05
CA CYS A 94 0.99 -0.37 17.63
C CYS A 94 1.67 -0.55 19.00
N LYS A 95 1.12 -1.39 19.86
CA LYS A 95 1.70 -1.74 21.17
C LYS A 95 3.05 -2.42 21.05
N LEU A 96 3.22 -3.38 20.14
CA LEU A 96 4.52 -4.00 19.87
C LEU A 96 5.55 -2.96 19.43
N SER A 97 5.14 -2.00 18.59
CA SER A 97 6.03 -0.94 18.14
C SER A 97 6.39 0.03 19.26
N SER A 98 5.47 0.31 20.19
CA SER A 98 5.73 1.20 21.34
C SER A 98 6.69 0.58 22.35
N LEU A 99 6.78 -0.75 22.42
CA LEU A 99 7.80 -1.45 23.21
C LEU A 99 9.21 -1.28 22.63
N ILE A 100 9.33 -1.01 21.33
CA ILE A 100 10.62 -0.83 20.64
C ILE A 100 11.09 0.62 20.71
N SER A 101 10.17 1.59 20.65
CA SER A 101 10.51 3.01 20.67
C SER A 101 9.36 3.87 21.16
N SER A 102 9.66 5.05 21.70
CA SER A 102 8.69 6.10 22.03
C SER A 102 8.28 6.97 20.83
N SER A 103 8.81 6.72 19.64
CA SER A 103 8.51 7.52 18.44
C SER A 103 7.47 6.85 17.54
N TYR A 104 6.34 7.53 17.29
CA TYR A 104 5.30 7.06 16.36
C TYR A 104 5.81 6.91 14.91
N ARG A 105 6.92 7.58 14.56
CA ARG A 105 7.56 7.44 13.24
C ARG A 105 8.15 6.06 13.05
N ILE A 106 8.68 5.46 14.11
CA ILE A 106 9.17 4.08 14.09
C ILE A 106 8.00 3.10 13.92
N PHE A 107 6.86 3.38 14.55
CA PHE A 107 5.64 2.62 14.26
C PHE A 107 5.22 2.71 12.79
N PHE A 108 5.18 3.91 12.21
CA PHE A 108 4.85 4.07 10.78
C PHE A 108 5.87 3.34 9.88
N PHE A 109 7.15 3.38 10.23
CA PHE A 109 8.20 2.65 9.53
C PHE A 109 7.96 1.13 9.58
N ILE A 110 7.63 0.58 10.75
CA ILE A 110 7.33 -0.86 10.94
C ILE A 110 6.12 -1.26 10.10
N VAL A 111 5.03 -0.49 10.14
CA VAL A 111 3.83 -0.77 9.34
C VAL A 111 4.15 -0.73 7.84
N ALA A 112 4.92 0.27 7.41
CA ALA A 112 5.36 0.38 6.02
C ALA A 112 6.20 -0.81 5.60
N PHE A 113 7.15 -1.23 6.44
CA PHE A 113 8.05 -2.36 6.21
C PHE A 113 7.28 -3.67 6.06
N LEU A 114 6.35 -3.95 6.97
CA LEU A 114 5.49 -5.12 6.89
C LEU A 114 4.62 -5.08 5.63
N SER A 115 3.96 -3.96 5.38
CA SER A 115 3.09 -3.78 4.21
C SER A 115 3.83 -4.03 2.89
N VAL A 116 4.93 -3.30 2.65
CA VAL A 116 5.67 -3.41 1.39
C VAL A 116 6.43 -4.73 1.28
N GLY A 117 7.00 -5.24 2.37
CA GLY A 117 7.69 -6.53 2.39
C GLY A 117 6.74 -7.68 2.05
N VAL A 118 5.62 -7.78 2.76
CA VAL A 118 4.60 -8.82 2.53
C VAL A 118 4.00 -8.68 1.12
N GLY A 119 3.64 -7.46 0.71
CA GLY A 119 3.07 -7.20 -0.61
C GLY A 119 4.01 -7.58 -1.76
N THR A 120 5.31 -7.34 -1.60
CA THR A 120 6.32 -7.72 -2.59
C THR A 120 6.48 -9.23 -2.70
N ILE A 121 6.57 -9.92 -1.55
CA ILE A 121 6.63 -11.39 -1.52
C ILE A 121 5.39 -12.00 -2.18
N ALA A 122 4.21 -11.49 -1.84
CA ALA A 122 2.96 -11.95 -2.44
C ALA A 122 2.94 -11.76 -3.96
N THR A 123 3.31 -10.58 -4.43
CA THR A 123 3.33 -10.25 -5.86
C THR A 123 4.34 -11.12 -6.61
N LEU A 124 5.51 -11.38 -6.02
CA LEU A 124 6.49 -12.31 -6.57
C LEU A 124 5.91 -13.72 -6.71
N LEU A 125 5.31 -14.26 -5.64
CA LEU A 125 4.71 -15.60 -5.65
C LEU A 125 3.59 -15.74 -6.70
N ILE A 126 2.75 -14.72 -6.86
CA ILE A 126 1.71 -14.68 -7.91
C ILE A 126 2.37 -14.65 -9.29
N SER A 127 3.40 -13.82 -9.49
CA SER A 127 4.08 -13.72 -10.79
C SER A 127 4.72 -15.05 -11.21
N VAL A 128 5.27 -15.82 -10.26
CA VAL A 128 5.84 -17.16 -10.54
C VAL A 128 4.74 -18.13 -10.97
N SER A 129 3.55 -18.05 -10.36
CA SER A 129 2.45 -18.96 -10.72
C SER A 129 1.87 -18.74 -12.12
N TRP A 130 2.17 -17.62 -12.76
CA TRP A 130 1.67 -17.27 -14.10
C TRP A 130 2.71 -17.41 -15.21
N GLN A 131 3.94 -17.84 -14.87
CA GLN A 131 4.97 -18.12 -15.86
C GLN A 131 5.13 -19.64 -16.00
N ASP A 132 4.74 -20.16 -17.17
CA ASP A 132 4.88 -21.59 -17.51
C ASP A 132 6.36 -22.04 -17.62
N ASP A 133 7.31 -21.08 -17.73
CA ASP A 133 8.73 -21.35 -17.89
C ASP A 133 9.56 -20.91 -16.67
N CYS A 134 9.97 -21.88 -15.85
CA CYS A 134 10.74 -21.72 -14.60
C CYS A 134 12.18 -21.17 -14.73
N LYS A 135 12.53 -20.46 -15.82
CA LYS A 135 13.91 -19.97 -16.07
C LYS A 135 14.10 -18.46 -16.02
N ALA A 136 13.04 -17.67 -15.81
CA ALA A 136 13.17 -16.24 -15.66
C ALA A 136 13.83 -15.90 -14.30
N LYS A 137 15.04 -15.33 -14.34
CA LYS A 137 15.68 -14.69 -13.19
C LYS A 137 14.70 -13.65 -12.60
N TYR A 138 14.13 -13.96 -11.44
CA TYR A 138 13.06 -13.17 -10.82
C TYR A 138 13.49 -11.73 -10.59
N ARG A 139 12.69 -10.81 -11.13
CA ARG A 139 12.87 -9.37 -10.96
C ARG A 139 11.97 -8.88 -9.85
N ILE A 140 12.57 -8.24 -8.86
CA ILE A 140 11.87 -7.72 -7.68
C ILE A 140 11.23 -6.38 -8.03
N LEU A 141 11.90 -5.60 -8.88
CA LEU A 141 11.51 -4.23 -9.18
C LEU A 141 10.09 -4.16 -9.76
N PRO A 142 9.68 -4.92 -10.79
CA PRO A 142 8.32 -4.83 -11.33
C PRO A 142 7.24 -5.18 -10.29
N ALA A 143 7.49 -6.18 -9.44
CA ALA A 143 6.57 -6.58 -8.37
C ALA A 143 6.43 -5.48 -7.31
N LEU A 144 7.56 -4.89 -6.89
CA LEU A 144 7.63 -3.77 -5.97
C LEU A 144 6.89 -2.55 -6.54
N LEU A 145 7.12 -2.23 -7.82
CA LEU A 145 6.52 -1.09 -8.51
C LEU A 145 5.01 -1.25 -8.67
N LEU A 146 4.52 -2.44 -9.05
CA LEU A 146 3.08 -2.73 -9.14
C LEU A 146 2.40 -2.60 -7.78
N TYR A 147 3.00 -3.18 -6.74
CA TYR A 147 2.47 -3.09 -5.38
C TYR A 147 2.43 -1.64 -4.91
N ILE A 148 3.55 -0.93 -4.98
CA ILE A 148 3.69 0.44 -4.48
C ILE A 148 2.75 1.38 -5.25
N SER A 149 2.72 1.31 -6.59
CA SER A 149 1.96 2.24 -7.43
C SER A 149 0.45 2.08 -7.27
N TYR A 150 -0.04 0.88 -6.98
CA TYR A 150 -1.47 0.59 -6.89
C TYR A 150 -1.98 0.54 -5.44
N TYR A 151 -1.35 -0.27 -4.57
CA TYR A 151 -1.83 -0.52 -3.20
C TYR A 151 -0.99 0.19 -2.13
N GLY A 152 0.32 0.28 -2.31
CA GLY A 152 1.23 0.92 -1.37
C GLY A 152 0.94 2.41 -1.19
N PHE A 153 0.68 3.14 -2.27
CA PHE A 153 0.44 4.58 -2.20
C PHE A 153 -0.97 4.98 -1.77
N LEU A 154 -2.00 4.32 -2.29
CA LEU A 154 -3.39 4.67 -1.96
C LEU A 154 -3.77 4.21 -0.56
N ASP A 155 -3.42 2.98 -0.19
CA ASP A 155 -3.87 2.41 1.07
C ASP A 155 -2.80 2.53 2.15
N SER A 156 -1.53 2.25 1.88
CA SER A 156 -0.50 2.41 2.93
C SER A 156 -0.04 3.87 3.13
N GLY A 157 -0.16 4.73 2.11
CA GLY A 157 0.13 6.16 2.23
C GLY A 157 -0.90 6.91 3.06
N ILE A 158 -2.18 6.60 2.84
CA ILE A 158 -3.32 7.30 3.43
C ILE A 158 -3.80 6.55 4.68
N ALA A 159 -4.24 5.30 4.53
CA ALA A 159 -4.87 4.51 5.59
C ALA A 159 -4.04 3.27 5.95
N LEU A 160 -2.97 3.45 6.75
CA LEU A 160 -2.01 2.41 7.15
C LEU A 160 -2.62 1.03 7.44
N ARG A 161 -3.76 1.00 8.12
CA ARG A 161 -4.53 -0.21 8.44
C ARG A 161 -4.96 -0.99 7.19
N ALA A 162 -5.57 -0.30 6.23
CA ALA A 162 -6.00 -0.91 4.97
C ALA A 162 -4.79 -1.36 4.16
N GLY A 163 -3.72 -0.56 4.16
CA GLY A 163 -2.47 -0.88 3.47
C GLY A 163 -1.89 -2.23 3.87
N ILE A 164 -1.61 -2.43 5.17
CA ILE A 164 -1.08 -3.71 5.68
C ILE A 164 -2.06 -4.87 5.48
N ALA A 165 -3.36 -4.63 5.63
CA ALA A 165 -4.38 -5.65 5.44
C ALA A 165 -4.40 -6.15 3.98
N ILE A 166 -4.29 -5.26 3.01
CA ILE A 166 -4.23 -5.62 1.59
C ILE A 166 -2.96 -6.42 1.26
N SER A 167 -1.82 -6.10 1.87
CA SER A 167 -0.59 -6.90 1.69
C SER A 167 -0.81 -8.36 2.10
N PHE A 168 -1.44 -8.58 3.26
CA PHE A 168 -1.77 -9.91 3.74
C PHE A 168 -2.87 -10.59 2.93
N CYS A 169 -3.81 -9.84 2.35
CA CYS A 169 -4.78 -10.36 1.39
C CYS A 169 -4.09 -10.89 0.12
N LEU A 170 -3.16 -10.12 -0.44
CA LEU A 170 -2.37 -10.56 -1.59
C LEU A 170 -1.56 -11.81 -1.24
N LEU A 171 -0.95 -11.86 -0.04
CA LEU A 171 -0.23 -13.05 0.41
C LEU A 171 -1.16 -14.25 0.56
N SER A 172 -2.36 -14.06 1.11
CA SER A 172 -3.38 -15.10 1.22
C SER A 172 -3.76 -15.66 -0.15
N TYR A 173 -3.99 -14.79 -1.14
CA TYR A 173 -4.27 -15.19 -2.51
C TYR A 173 -3.08 -15.92 -3.14
N ALA A 174 -1.85 -15.42 -2.97
CA ALA A 174 -0.65 -16.09 -3.44
C ALA A 174 -0.54 -17.52 -2.89
N MET A 175 -0.75 -17.71 -1.59
CA MET A 175 -0.72 -19.03 -0.97
C MET A 175 -1.85 -19.94 -1.49
N LEU A 176 -3.02 -19.38 -1.78
CA LEU A 176 -4.15 -20.12 -2.35
C LEU A 176 -3.80 -20.68 -3.74
N VAL A 177 -3.21 -19.86 -4.62
CA VAL A 177 -2.78 -20.28 -5.96
C VAL A 177 -1.74 -21.40 -5.91
N HIS A 178 -0.90 -21.42 -4.87
CA HIS A 178 0.08 -22.47 -4.63
C HIS A 178 -0.46 -23.66 -3.80
N ASN A 179 -1.79 -23.81 -3.66
CA ASN A 179 -2.47 -24.87 -2.90
C ASN A 179 -2.08 -24.93 -1.40
N ARG A 180 -1.60 -23.84 -0.82
CA ARG A 180 -1.20 -23.73 0.59
C ARG A 180 -2.35 -23.17 1.44
N TYR A 181 -3.45 -23.92 1.53
CA TYR A 181 -4.71 -23.46 2.12
C TYR A 181 -4.59 -22.97 3.58
N VAL A 182 -3.83 -23.68 4.42
CA VAL A 182 -3.65 -23.29 5.84
C VAL A 182 -2.95 -21.93 5.95
N PHE A 183 -1.88 -21.72 5.19
CA PHE A 183 -1.16 -20.45 5.18
C PHE A 183 -2.00 -19.32 4.55
N SER A 184 -2.82 -19.66 3.55
CA SER A 184 -3.78 -18.71 2.96
C SER A 184 -4.80 -18.23 4.00
N LEU A 185 -5.38 -19.15 4.78
CA LEU A 185 -6.33 -18.82 5.85
C LEU A 185 -5.67 -17.98 6.95
N LEU A 186 -4.47 -18.36 7.41
CA LEU A 186 -3.73 -17.60 8.43
C LEU A 186 -3.42 -16.17 7.97
N ALA A 187 -2.96 -16.00 6.73
CA ALA A 187 -2.71 -14.68 6.15
C ALA A 187 -4.00 -13.86 6.05
N TYR A 188 -5.14 -14.47 5.69
CA TYR A 188 -6.43 -13.79 5.62
C TYR A 188 -6.92 -13.35 7.01
N LEU A 189 -6.82 -14.21 8.02
CA LEU A 189 -7.21 -13.87 9.40
C LEU A 189 -6.36 -12.71 9.95
N LEU A 190 -5.06 -12.72 9.62
CA LEU A 190 -4.16 -11.63 9.97
C LEU A 190 -4.54 -10.33 9.24
N ALA A 191 -4.87 -10.39 7.95
CA ALA A 191 -5.40 -9.25 7.20
C ALA A 191 -6.67 -8.68 7.83
N PHE A 192 -7.62 -9.54 8.16
CA PHE A 192 -8.90 -9.17 8.79
C PHE A 192 -8.67 -8.49 10.15
N SER A 193 -7.69 -8.96 10.93
CA SER A 193 -7.32 -8.34 12.21
C SER A 193 -6.80 -6.90 12.07
N PHE A 194 -6.32 -6.50 10.89
CA PHE A 194 -5.85 -5.15 10.61
C PHE A 194 -6.93 -4.24 10.01
N HIS A 195 -7.85 -4.78 9.20
CA HIS A 195 -8.91 -3.98 8.59
C HIS A 195 -10.11 -4.82 8.12
N ASN A 196 -11.32 -4.38 8.45
CA ASN A 196 -12.55 -5.12 8.10
C ASN A 196 -12.91 -5.07 6.60
N SER A 197 -12.38 -4.11 5.83
CA SER A 197 -12.66 -4.02 4.38
C SER A 197 -12.12 -5.21 3.58
N VAL A 198 -11.28 -6.04 4.20
CA VAL A 198 -10.80 -7.33 3.67
C VAL A 198 -11.95 -8.28 3.30
N LEU A 199 -13.14 -8.10 3.84
CA LEU A 199 -14.35 -8.82 3.40
C LEU A 199 -14.63 -8.63 1.90
N VAL A 200 -14.37 -7.43 1.36
CA VAL A 200 -14.53 -7.16 -0.08
C VAL A 200 -13.56 -8.01 -0.89
N PHE A 201 -12.34 -8.20 -0.39
CA PHE A 201 -11.33 -9.02 -1.04
C PHE A 201 -11.72 -10.50 -1.12
N LEU A 202 -12.39 -11.02 -0.09
CA LEU A 202 -12.93 -12.38 -0.10
C LEU A 202 -13.96 -12.56 -1.23
N ILE A 203 -14.87 -11.59 -1.39
CA ILE A 203 -15.86 -11.61 -2.47
C ILE A 203 -15.15 -11.61 -3.83
N VAL A 204 -14.11 -10.78 -4.01
CA VAL A 204 -13.33 -10.72 -5.25
C VAL A 204 -12.63 -12.06 -5.54
N ILE A 205 -12.03 -12.71 -4.55
CA ILE A 205 -11.43 -14.04 -4.72
C ILE A 205 -12.49 -15.06 -5.13
N LEU A 206 -13.64 -15.10 -4.45
CA LEU A 206 -14.71 -16.03 -4.77
C LEU A 206 -15.22 -15.82 -6.20
N ILE A 207 -15.39 -14.57 -6.62
CA ILE A 207 -15.73 -14.22 -8.00
C ILE A 207 -14.67 -14.75 -8.96
N TYR A 208 -13.37 -14.54 -8.67
CA TYR A 208 -12.29 -15.03 -9.52
C TYR A 208 -12.24 -16.56 -9.63
N LEU A 209 -12.57 -17.29 -8.55
CA LEU A 209 -12.63 -18.74 -8.56
C LEU A 209 -13.81 -19.29 -9.38
N ILE A 210 -14.90 -18.54 -9.48
CA ILE A 210 -16.13 -18.96 -10.17
C ILE A 210 -16.16 -18.49 -11.63
N ILE A 211 -15.59 -17.30 -11.92
CA ILE A 211 -15.59 -16.73 -13.26
C ILE A 211 -14.45 -17.35 -14.08
N PRO A 212 -14.73 -17.88 -15.28
CA PRO A 212 -13.68 -18.39 -16.16
C PRO A 212 -12.67 -17.29 -16.49
N ALA A 213 -11.39 -17.67 -16.60
CA ALA A 213 -10.29 -16.75 -16.87
C ALA A 213 -10.65 -15.82 -18.04
N MET A 214 -10.69 -14.51 -17.76
CA MET A 214 -11.03 -13.52 -18.77
C MET A 214 -9.93 -13.49 -19.84
N ASN A 215 -10.32 -13.24 -21.10
CA ASN A 215 -9.34 -13.07 -22.16
C ASN A 215 -8.48 -11.81 -21.91
N ILE A 216 -7.26 -11.79 -22.46
CA ILE A 216 -6.31 -10.67 -22.27
C ILE A 216 -6.87 -9.32 -22.75
N LYS A 217 -7.81 -9.32 -23.73
CA LYS A 217 -8.44 -8.09 -24.23
C LYS A 217 -9.34 -7.48 -23.16
N THR A 218 -10.15 -8.29 -22.47
CA THR A 218 -11.01 -7.86 -21.36
C THR A 218 -10.17 -7.32 -20.20
N TYR A 219 -9.07 -7.98 -19.85
CA TYR A 219 -8.12 -7.46 -18.85
C TYR A 219 -7.56 -6.09 -19.23
N ARG A 220 -7.16 -5.90 -20.50
CA ARG A 220 -6.67 -4.60 -20.99
C ARG A 220 -7.75 -3.52 -20.94
N ILE A 221 -8.99 -3.84 -21.32
CA ILE A 221 -10.12 -2.90 -21.27
C ILE A 221 -10.40 -2.49 -19.82
N LEU A 222 -10.46 -3.45 -18.89
CA LEU A 222 -10.63 -3.16 -17.46
C LEU A 222 -9.48 -2.31 -16.93
N ALA A 223 -8.23 -2.65 -17.25
CA ALA A 223 -7.06 -1.89 -16.83
C ALA A 223 -7.07 -0.45 -17.38
N LEU A 224 -7.40 -0.25 -18.66
CA LEU A 224 -7.54 1.06 -19.29
C LEU A 224 -8.68 1.87 -18.68
N THR A 225 -9.80 1.21 -18.35
CA THR A 225 -10.95 1.85 -17.69
C THR A 225 -10.55 2.34 -16.30
N ILE A 226 -9.92 1.47 -15.49
CA ILE A 226 -9.40 1.83 -14.16
C ILE A 226 -8.38 2.96 -14.26
N LEU A 227 -7.44 2.89 -15.20
CA LEU A 227 -6.45 3.93 -15.44
C LEU A 227 -7.11 5.26 -15.84
N GLY A 228 -8.09 5.23 -16.73
CA GLY A 228 -8.89 6.39 -17.13
C GLY A 228 -9.58 7.03 -15.92
N LEU A 229 -10.27 6.23 -15.09
CA LEU A 229 -10.91 6.70 -13.86
C LEU A 229 -9.91 7.34 -12.89
N TYR A 230 -8.71 6.77 -12.74
CA TYR A 230 -7.65 7.38 -11.94
C TYR A 230 -7.14 8.68 -12.53
N PHE A 231 -6.97 8.75 -13.85
CA PHE A 231 -6.54 9.96 -14.55
C PHE A 231 -7.56 11.09 -14.37
N PHE A 232 -8.86 10.80 -14.49
CA PHE A 232 -9.91 11.79 -14.23
C PHE A 232 -9.89 12.29 -12.77
N ARG A 233 -9.76 11.37 -11.80
CA ARG A 233 -9.66 11.76 -10.39
C ARG A 233 -8.39 12.58 -10.08
N PHE A 234 -7.28 12.26 -10.75
CA PHE A 234 -6.06 13.05 -10.68
C PHE A 234 -6.28 14.45 -11.28
N PHE A 235 -7.00 14.55 -12.39
CA PHE A 235 -7.34 15.82 -13.02
C PHE A 235 -8.18 16.70 -12.09
N ASP A 236 -9.16 16.13 -11.36
CA ASP A 236 -9.94 16.85 -10.36
C ASP A 236 -9.05 17.43 -9.25
N LEU A 237 -8.12 16.60 -8.73
CA LEU A 237 -7.17 17.03 -7.69
C LEU A 237 -6.19 18.09 -8.22
N PHE A 238 -5.74 17.95 -9.46
CA PHE A 238 -4.83 18.90 -10.12
C PHE A 238 -5.52 20.24 -10.37
N GLN A 239 -6.78 20.23 -10.80
CA GLN A 239 -7.58 21.45 -10.98
C GLN A 239 -7.74 22.20 -9.65
N VAL A 240 -8.05 21.50 -8.56
CA VAL A 240 -8.13 22.11 -7.22
C VAL A 240 -6.80 22.73 -6.81
N PHE A 241 -5.68 22.05 -7.07
CA PHE A 241 -4.34 22.57 -6.79
C PHE A 241 -4.02 23.85 -7.57
N ILE A 242 -4.32 23.90 -8.87
CA ILE A 242 -4.09 25.08 -9.71
C ILE A 242 -4.95 26.27 -9.24
N ILE A 243 -6.21 26.02 -8.85
CA ILE A 243 -7.08 27.05 -8.27
C ILE A 243 -6.51 27.59 -6.96
N GLN A 244 -5.93 26.74 -6.11
CA GLN A 244 -5.29 27.16 -4.86
C GLN A 244 -4.05 28.03 -5.12
N ILE A 245 -3.20 27.66 -6.08
CA ILE A 245 -2.05 28.48 -6.49
C ILE A 245 -2.53 29.83 -7.05
N ALA A 246 -3.53 29.82 -7.94
CA ALA A 246 -4.07 31.05 -8.52
C ALA A 246 -4.62 31.99 -7.44
N ARG A 247 -5.35 31.47 -6.44
CA ARG A 247 -5.83 32.25 -5.29
C ARG A 247 -4.70 32.78 -4.42
N PHE A 248 -3.69 31.95 -4.15
CA PHE A 248 -2.51 32.37 -3.38
C PHE A 248 -1.80 33.54 -4.08
N LEU A 249 -1.55 33.44 -5.39
CA LEU A 249 -0.91 34.49 -6.18
C LEU A 249 -1.79 35.75 -6.24
N ALA A 250 -3.10 35.61 -6.48
CA ALA A 250 -4.03 36.73 -6.52
C ALA A 250 -4.03 37.52 -5.20
N ASN A 251 -4.06 36.83 -4.06
CA ASN A 251 -4.05 37.46 -2.74
C ASN A 251 -2.73 38.17 -2.40
N HIS A 252 -1.60 37.75 -2.99
CA HIS A 252 -0.30 38.40 -2.78
C HIS A 252 -0.04 39.54 -3.77
N ILE A 253 -0.68 39.50 -4.94
CA ILE A 253 -0.64 40.60 -5.92
C ILE A 253 -1.58 41.73 -5.49
N SER A 254 -2.71 41.45 -4.84
CA SER A 254 -3.66 42.47 -4.36
C SER A 254 -3.21 43.26 -3.13
N VAL A 255 -2.04 42.94 -2.57
CA VAL A 255 -1.44 43.61 -1.39
C VAL A 255 -0.28 44.52 -1.79
N LEU A 256 0.11 44.51 -3.08
CA LEU A 256 1.06 45.45 -3.70
C LEU A 256 0.30 46.58 -4.41
#